data_AF-A0A2N6P6B3-F1
#
_entry.id   AF-A0A2N6P6B3-F1
#
_cell.length_a   1.000
_cell.length_b   1.000
_cell.length_c   1.000
_cell.angle_alpha   90.00
_cell.angle_beta   90.00
_cell.angle_gamma   90.00
#
_symmetry.space_group_name_H-M   'P 1'
#
loop_
_entity.id
_entity.type
_entity.pdbx_description
1 polymer ?
#
loop_
_entity_poly.entity_id
_entity_poly.type
_entity_poly.pdbx_seq_one_letter_code
_entity_poly.pdbx_strand_id
1 'polypeptide(L)'
;MKSLRFQSVFDIIGPVMIGPSSSHTAGAVRIGKIVSSIFDDTPTEVEFQLFNSFAKTYRGHGTDLALVAGILGMDTDDPEIPNSLEIAHKRGIKIVWTIQKDSNAPHPNTTKITVKNAHKAISVTGISIGGGNIQVTELNGFAVSLNMNTPTIIIVHQDIPGMIALVTEALSRYGINIAQMNVTREKAGEKAIMIIEVDSRNCDEAIEEIRKIPHLHNVNFFK
;
A
#
# COMPACT_ATOMS: atom_id res chain seq x y z
N MET A 1 0.65 11.30 -30.55
CA MET A 1 -0.63 10.58 -30.36
C MET A 1 -1.12 10.84 -28.95
N LYS A 2 -2.35 11.34 -28.76
CA LYS A 2 -2.96 11.45 -27.43
C LYS A 2 -3.12 10.04 -26.87
N SER A 3 -2.37 9.71 -25.82
CA SER A 3 -2.59 8.49 -25.05
C SER A 3 -4.04 8.50 -24.53
N LEU A 4 -4.81 7.46 -24.87
CA LEU A 4 -6.14 7.26 -24.31
C LEU A 4 -5.97 7.01 -22.81
N ARG A 5 -6.49 7.93 -21.99
CA ARG A 5 -6.26 8.01 -20.54
C ARG A 5 -7.03 6.97 -19.71
N PHE A 6 -7.87 6.17 -20.36
CA PHE A 6 -8.78 5.22 -19.73
C PHE A 6 -8.75 3.92 -20.53
N GLN A 7 -8.48 2.79 -19.86
CA GLN A 7 -8.33 1.46 -20.46
C GLN A 7 -9.66 0.69 -20.46
N SER A 8 -10.63 1.10 -19.65
CA SER A 8 -11.93 0.46 -19.50
C SER A 8 -13.05 1.49 -19.27
N VAL A 9 -14.29 1.15 -19.64
CA VAL A 9 -15.49 1.93 -19.26
C VAL A 9 -15.65 2.03 -17.74
N PHE A 10 -15.14 1.04 -17.00
CA PHE A 10 -15.10 1.04 -15.55
C PHE A 10 -14.08 2.03 -14.96
N ASP A 11 -13.16 2.58 -15.75
CA ASP A 11 -12.30 3.68 -15.29
C ASP A 11 -13.03 5.04 -15.32
N ILE A 12 -14.16 5.10 -16.03
CA ILE A 12 -15.01 6.29 -16.16
C ILE A 12 -16.11 6.26 -15.08
N ILE A 13 -16.64 5.08 -14.76
CA ILE A 13 -17.62 4.87 -13.69
C ILE A 13 -16.83 4.71 -12.37
N GLY A 14 -16.92 5.69 -11.47
CA GLY A 14 -16.25 5.60 -10.16
C GLY A 14 -16.65 4.35 -9.36
N PRO A 15 -15.83 3.92 -8.39
CA PRO A 15 -16.08 2.69 -7.65
C PRO A 15 -17.38 2.77 -6.85
N VAL A 16 -18.01 1.62 -6.62
CA VAL A 16 -19.05 1.50 -5.60
C VAL A 16 -18.41 1.86 -4.25
N MET A 17 -18.96 2.87 -3.59
CA MET A 17 -18.38 3.41 -2.37
C MET A 17 -19.40 4.05 -1.45
N ILE A 18 -19.01 4.19 -0.19
CA ILE A 18 -19.66 5.07 0.78
C ILE A 18 -18.90 6.39 0.85
N GLY A 19 -19.65 7.47 1.01
CA GLY A 19 -19.14 8.82 1.18
C GLY A 19 -19.15 9.66 -0.10
N PRO A 20 -18.79 10.94 0.01
CA PRO A 20 -19.08 11.94 -1.03
C PRO A 20 -18.04 11.98 -2.15
N SER A 21 -16.88 11.32 -2.01
CA SER A 21 -15.73 11.57 -2.89
C SER A 21 -14.93 10.32 -3.22
N SER A 22 -14.77 10.02 -4.51
CA SER A 22 -13.98 8.87 -4.98
C SER A 22 -12.49 9.03 -4.71
N SER A 23 -11.97 10.26 -4.71
CA SER A 23 -10.56 10.53 -4.39
C SER A 23 -10.31 10.57 -2.89
N HIS A 24 -11.19 11.21 -2.12
CA HIS A 24 -10.96 11.48 -0.71
C HIS A 24 -11.52 10.39 0.22
N THR A 25 -12.45 9.56 -0.27
CA THR A 25 -13.05 8.46 0.50
C THR A 25 -12.61 7.12 -0.08
N ALA A 26 -13.01 6.76 -1.31
CA ALA A 26 -12.64 5.46 -1.88
C ALA A 26 -11.12 5.28 -2.06
N GLY A 27 -10.42 6.31 -2.56
CA GLY A 27 -8.96 6.31 -2.65
C GLY A 27 -8.30 6.18 -1.27
N ALA A 28 -8.83 6.85 -0.26
CA ALA A 28 -8.33 6.78 1.11
C ALA A 28 -8.50 5.38 1.74
N VAL A 29 -9.67 4.75 1.60
CA VAL A 29 -9.89 3.36 2.04
C VAL A 29 -8.87 2.43 1.37
N ARG A 30 -8.70 2.53 0.05
CA ARG A 30 -7.76 1.67 -0.69
C ARG A 30 -6.32 1.86 -0.24
N ILE A 31 -5.89 3.11 0.04
CA ILE A 31 -4.56 3.36 0.58
C ILE A 31 -4.40 2.67 1.93
N GLY A 32 -5.34 2.88 2.87
CA GLY A 32 -5.30 2.25 4.19
C GLY A 32 -5.28 0.71 4.10
N LYS A 33 -6.09 0.12 3.20
CA LYS A 33 -6.19 -1.33 3.01
C LYS A 33 -4.89 -1.95 2.51
N ILE A 34 -4.20 -1.28 1.60
CA ILE A 34 -2.87 -1.72 1.17
C ILE A 34 -1.87 -1.65 2.30
N VAL A 35 -1.87 -0.56 3.08
CA VAL A 35 -0.97 -0.45 4.22
C VAL A 35 -1.24 -1.56 5.24
N SER A 36 -2.51 -1.88 5.51
CA SER A 36 -2.88 -3.03 6.35
C SER A 36 -2.34 -4.35 5.77
N SER A 37 -2.48 -4.56 4.46
CA SER A 37 -2.04 -5.80 3.81
C SER A 37 -0.51 -5.91 3.71
N ILE A 38 0.23 -4.80 3.58
CA ILE A 38 1.70 -4.79 3.68
C ILE A 38 2.14 -5.06 5.13
N PHE A 39 1.39 -4.52 6.10
CA PHE A 39 1.69 -4.71 7.50
C PHE A 39 1.43 -6.16 7.93
N ASP A 40 0.36 -6.80 7.45
CA ASP A 40 0.02 -8.21 7.67
C ASP A 40 0.11 -8.64 9.15
N ASP A 41 -0.44 -7.80 10.03
CA ASP A 41 -0.50 -8.01 11.48
C ASP A 41 -1.49 -7.00 12.12
N THR A 42 -1.75 -7.13 13.42
CA THR A 42 -2.59 -6.17 14.15
C THR A 42 -1.74 -4.98 14.64
N PRO A 43 -2.07 -3.74 14.27
CA PRO A 43 -1.33 -2.58 14.73
C PRO A 43 -1.71 -2.17 16.15
N THR A 44 -0.75 -1.60 16.90
CA THR A 44 -1.04 -0.95 18.19
C THR A 44 -1.14 0.57 18.04
N GLU A 45 -0.45 1.14 17.04
CA GLU A 45 -0.49 2.56 16.73
C GLU A 45 -0.36 2.79 15.22
N VAL A 46 -1.13 3.76 14.72
CA VAL A 46 -1.13 4.20 13.34
C VAL A 46 -1.02 5.72 13.32
N GLU A 47 0.01 6.24 12.67
CA GLU A 47 0.17 7.67 12.39
C GLU A 47 -0.17 7.96 10.93
N PHE A 48 -1.08 8.90 10.72
CA PHE A 48 -1.41 9.44 9.41
C PHE A 48 -0.85 10.85 9.29
N GLN A 49 0.07 11.02 8.36
CA GLN A 49 0.51 12.33 7.92
C GLN A 49 -0.26 12.70 6.65
N LEU A 50 -1.04 13.77 6.71
CA LEU A 50 -1.86 14.24 5.60
C LEU A 50 -1.22 15.47 4.98
N PHE A 51 -1.24 15.54 3.65
CA PHE A 51 -0.66 16.64 2.90
C PHE A 51 -1.72 17.37 2.08
N ASN A 52 -1.54 18.68 1.88
CA ASN A 52 -2.24 19.48 0.88
C ASN A 52 -3.78 19.31 0.91
N SER A 53 -4.41 18.82 -0.16
CA SER A 53 -5.88 18.69 -0.27
C SER A 53 -6.45 17.71 0.76
N PHE A 54 -5.77 16.58 0.98
CA PHE A 54 -6.13 15.66 2.07
C PHE A 54 -6.07 16.38 3.42
N ALA A 55 -4.98 17.10 3.71
CA ALA A 55 -4.85 17.86 4.97
C ALA A 55 -5.91 18.96 5.15
N LYS A 56 -6.35 19.60 4.05
CA LYS A 56 -7.33 20.70 4.09
C LYS A 56 -8.77 20.22 4.26
N THR A 57 -9.10 19.05 3.72
CA THR A 57 -10.50 18.60 3.59
C THR A 57 -10.82 17.29 4.28
N TYR A 58 -9.88 16.68 5.02
CA TYR A 58 -10.05 15.32 5.52
C TYR A 58 -11.34 15.07 6.30
N ARG A 59 -11.77 16.02 7.16
CA ARG A 59 -13.04 15.87 7.89
C ARG A 59 -14.27 16.07 7.01
N GLY A 60 -14.21 17.00 6.06
CA GLY A 60 -15.34 17.35 5.20
C GLY A 60 -15.69 16.25 4.19
N HIS A 61 -14.68 15.48 3.75
CA HIS A 61 -14.86 14.34 2.85
C HIS A 61 -14.79 12.97 3.55
N GLY A 62 -14.61 12.94 4.87
CA GLY A 62 -14.46 11.70 5.64
C GLY A 62 -13.17 10.91 5.32
N THR A 63 -12.10 11.58 4.89
CA THR A 63 -10.80 10.95 4.60
C THR A 63 -10.17 10.35 5.84
N ASP A 64 -10.35 10.96 7.02
CA ASP A 64 -9.91 10.37 8.29
C ASP A 64 -10.59 9.02 8.54
N LEU A 65 -11.91 8.98 8.41
CA LEU A 65 -12.71 7.77 8.58
C LEU A 65 -12.32 6.71 7.55
N ALA A 66 -12.17 7.11 6.28
CA ALA A 66 -11.80 6.22 5.20
C ALA A 66 -10.39 5.61 5.35
N LEU A 67 -9.40 6.41 5.73
CA LEU A 67 -8.03 5.93 5.94
C LEU A 67 -7.98 4.89 7.07
N VAL A 68 -8.69 5.15 8.17
CA VAL A 68 -8.78 4.22 9.30
C VAL A 68 -9.56 2.97 8.91
N ALA A 69 -10.66 3.10 8.18
CA ALA A 69 -11.44 1.98 7.67
C ALA A 69 -10.58 1.03 6.81
N GLY A 70 -9.77 1.60 5.92
CA GLY A 70 -8.80 0.84 5.14
C GLY A 70 -7.82 0.07 6.03
N ILE A 71 -7.24 0.72 7.04
CA ILE A 71 -6.34 0.05 8.00
C ILE A 71 -7.03 -1.09 8.76
N LEU A 72 -8.34 -1.02 8.96
CA LEU A 72 -9.14 -2.08 9.57
C LEU A 72 -9.52 -3.20 8.59
N GLY A 73 -9.15 -3.09 7.31
CA GLY A 73 -9.40 -4.07 6.25
C GLY A 73 -10.70 -3.87 5.46
N MET A 74 -11.46 -2.80 5.74
CA MET A 74 -12.76 -2.54 5.13
C MET A 74 -12.66 -2.26 3.62
N ASP A 75 -13.70 -2.61 2.88
CA ASP A 75 -13.86 -2.26 1.46
C ASP A 75 -14.48 -0.87 1.27
N THR A 76 -14.43 -0.33 0.05
CA THR A 76 -14.87 1.05 -0.23
C THR A 76 -16.37 1.27 -0.01
N ASP A 77 -17.15 0.20 -0.05
CA ASP A 77 -18.60 0.14 0.11
C ASP A 77 -19.04 -0.41 1.48
N ASP A 78 -18.11 -0.58 2.43
CA ASP A 78 -18.40 -1.10 3.76
C ASP A 78 -19.22 -0.11 4.61
N PRO A 79 -20.43 -0.49 5.08
CA PRO A 79 -21.32 0.37 5.85
C PRO A 79 -20.71 0.88 7.16
N GLU A 80 -19.68 0.23 7.69
CA GLU A 80 -19.02 0.60 8.94
C GLU A 80 -17.91 1.65 8.77
N ILE A 81 -17.62 2.13 7.55
CA ILE A 81 -16.64 3.22 7.32
C ILE A 81 -16.89 4.41 8.27
N PRO A 82 -18.12 4.91 8.49
CA PRO A 82 -18.37 6.02 9.40
C PRO A 82 -17.99 5.73 10.86
N ASN A 83 -17.98 4.46 11.26
CA ASN A 83 -17.68 4.00 12.62
C ASN A 83 -16.21 3.58 12.79
N SER A 84 -15.37 3.73 11.76
CA SER A 84 -14.01 3.18 11.75
C SER A 84 -13.12 3.65 12.90
N LEU A 85 -13.20 4.94 13.27
CA LEU A 85 -12.46 5.49 14.43
C LEU A 85 -12.89 4.86 15.75
N GLU A 86 -14.20 4.63 15.94
CA GLU A 86 -14.72 3.97 17.14
C GLU A 86 -14.28 2.50 17.18
N ILE A 87 -14.34 1.80 16.05
CA ILE A 87 -13.89 0.41 15.93
C ILE A 87 -12.40 0.31 16.23
N ALA A 88 -11.57 1.20 15.69
CA ALA A 88 -10.13 1.24 15.98
C ALA A 88 -9.87 1.46 17.47
N HIS A 89 -10.60 2.39 18.11
CA HIS A 89 -10.50 2.64 19.54
C HIS A 89 -10.88 1.41 20.38
N LYS A 90 -11.98 0.74 20.05
CA LYS A 90 -12.42 -0.51 20.72
C LYS A 90 -11.40 -1.65 20.56
N ARG A 91 -10.66 -1.68 19.45
CA ARG A 91 -9.55 -2.63 19.21
C ARG A 91 -8.23 -2.21 19.90
N GLY A 92 -8.21 -1.09 20.63
CA GLY A 92 -7.01 -0.59 21.31
C GLY A 92 -5.97 0.02 20.37
N ILE A 93 -6.34 0.37 19.13
CA ILE A 93 -5.43 0.95 18.14
C ILE A 93 -5.36 2.46 18.38
N LYS A 94 -4.18 2.97 18.70
CA LYS A 94 -3.95 4.40 18.85
C LYS A 94 -3.81 5.07 17.48
N ILE A 95 -4.65 6.07 17.20
CA ILE A 95 -4.59 6.84 15.95
C ILE A 95 -3.95 8.21 16.21
N VAL A 96 -2.95 8.56 15.41
CA VAL A 96 -2.21 9.84 15.48
C VAL A 96 -2.34 10.56 14.14
N TRP A 97 -2.53 11.88 14.17
CA TRP A 97 -2.69 12.71 12.98
C TRP A 97 -1.63 13.81 12.94
N THR A 98 -0.91 13.89 11.83
CA THR A 98 0.03 14.96 11.52
C THR A 98 -0.46 15.70 10.28
N ILE A 99 -0.90 16.96 10.42
CA ILE A 99 -1.59 17.69 9.35
C ILE A 99 -0.65 18.73 8.72
N GLN A 100 -0.30 18.54 7.44
CA GLN A 100 0.54 19.46 6.67
C GLN A 100 -0.26 20.08 5.51
N LYS A 101 -0.90 21.22 5.77
CA LYS A 101 -1.79 21.86 4.78
C LYS A 101 -1.05 22.40 3.56
N ASP A 102 0.19 22.84 3.72
CA ASP A 102 0.99 23.43 2.66
C ASP A 102 2.37 22.78 2.67
N SER A 103 2.64 21.97 1.66
CA SER A 103 3.85 21.16 1.52
C SER A 103 4.22 21.02 0.05
N ASN A 104 5.50 20.74 -0.22
CA ASN A 104 5.99 20.41 -1.57
C ASN A 104 5.69 18.95 -1.97
N ALA A 105 4.64 18.34 -1.41
CA ALA A 105 4.25 16.99 -1.79
C ALA A 105 3.91 16.93 -3.30
N PRO A 106 4.30 15.85 -4.00
CA PRO A 106 4.18 15.76 -5.46
C PRO A 106 2.74 15.73 -5.97
N HIS A 107 1.78 15.43 -5.10
CA HIS A 107 0.36 15.41 -5.43
C HIS A 107 -0.46 16.01 -4.27
N PRO A 108 -1.61 16.68 -4.54
CA PRO A 108 -2.44 17.26 -3.48
C PRO A 108 -3.11 16.23 -2.56
N ASN A 109 -3.38 15.02 -3.05
CA ASN A 109 -4.05 13.95 -2.32
C ASN A 109 -3.05 12.90 -1.82
N THR A 110 -2.06 13.34 -1.04
CA THR A 110 -0.99 12.48 -0.53
C THR A 110 -1.19 12.23 0.95
N THR A 111 -0.91 11.01 1.38
CA THR A 111 -0.76 10.66 2.80
C THR A 111 0.45 9.75 2.99
N LYS A 112 1.15 9.94 4.10
CA LYS A 112 2.15 8.99 4.60
C LYS A 112 1.58 8.33 5.85
N ILE A 113 1.56 7.01 5.86
CA ILE A 113 0.99 6.20 6.95
C ILE A 113 2.13 5.41 7.58
N THR A 114 2.31 5.59 8.88
CA THR A 114 3.24 4.78 9.67
C THR A 114 2.43 3.86 10.56
N VAL A 115 2.67 2.56 10.45
CA VAL A 115 1.97 1.53 11.23
C VAL A 115 2.99 0.77 12.05
N LYS A 116 2.71 0.57 13.34
CA LYS A 116 3.60 -0.19 14.23
C LYS A 116 2.85 -1.06 15.24
N ASN A 117 3.52 -2.11 15.66
CA ASN A 117 3.20 -2.90 16.85
C ASN A 117 4.47 -3.15 17.69
N ALA A 118 4.41 -4.10 18.62
CA ALA A 118 5.54 -4.42 19.50
C ALA A 118 6.78 -4.97 18.77
N HIS A 119 6.63 -5.49 17.54
CA HIS A 119 7.68 -6.24 16.85
C HIS A 119 8.15 -5.58 15.56
N LYS A 120 7.27 -4.85 14.85
CA LYS A 120 7.60 -4.24 13.56
C LYS A 120 6.95 -2.88 13.38
N ALA A 121 7.56 -2.08 12.50
CA ALA A 121 7.03 -0.82 12.01
C ALA A 121 7.24 -0.72 10.50
N ILE A 122 6.25 -0.19 9.79
CA ILE A 122 6.36 0.14 8.37
C ILE A 122 5.89 1.57 8.13
N SER A 123 6.33 2.15 7.02
CA SER A 123 5.91 3.47 6.56
C SER A 123 5.57 3.41 5.07
N VAL A 124 4.41 3.90 4.67
CA VAL A 124 3.95 3.89 3.27
C VAL A 124 3.47 5.27 2.87
N THR A 125 3.91 5.77 1.72
CA THR A 125 3.34 6.98 1.12
C THR A 125 2.42 6.59 -0.03
N GLY A 126 1.15 6.95 0.09
CA GLY A 126 0.11 6.71 -0.90
C GLY A 126 -0.45 8.01 -1.47
N ILE A 127 -0.82 7.97 -2.74
CA ILE A 127 -1.44 9.07 -3.48
C ILE A 127 -2.77 8.60 -4.03
N SER A 128 -3.85 9.36 -3.82
CA SER A 128 -5.09 9.16 -4.58
C SER A 128 -5.10 10.03 -5.83
N ILE A 129 -5.02 9.39 -6.99
CA ILE A 129 -4.90 10.04 -8.30
C ILE A 129 -6.26 10.37 -8.96
N GLY A 130 -7.37 10.09 -8.27
CA GLY A 130 -8.73 10.35 -8.75
C GLY A 130 -9.47 9.11 -9.23
N GLY A 131 -10.80 9.17 -9.28
CA GLY A 131 -11.64 8.03 -9.70
C GLY A 131 -11.56 6.80 -8.78
N GLY A 132 -11.07 6.94 -7.55
CA GLY A 132 -10.79 5.82 -6.65
C GLY A 132 -9.46 5.10 -6.92
N ASN A 133 -8.70 5.52 -7.94
CA ASN A 133 -7.38 4.97 -8.22
C ASN A 133 -6.33 5.59 -7.30
N ILE A 134 -5.32 4.79 -7.01
CA ILE A 134 -4.26 5.12 -6.07
C ILE A 134 -2.91 4.63 -6.58
N GLN A 135 -1.86 5.24 -6.06
CA GLN A 135 -0.47 4.86 -6.32
C GLN A 135 0.29 4.84 -5.00
N VAL A 136 1.11 3.81 -4.78
CA VAL A 136 2.09 3.82 -3.69
C VAL A 136 3.41 4.35 -4.25
N THR A 137 3.95 5.39 -3.61
CA THR A 137 5.16 6.08 -4.06
C THR A 137 6.36 5.88 -3.15
N GLU A 138 6.14 5.45 -1.90
CA GLU A 138 7.22 5.14 -0.96
C GLU A 138 6.83 3.96 -0.06
N LEU A 139 7.77 3.05 0.19
CA LEU A 139 7.67 2.02 1.21
C LEU A 139 8.96 2.01 2.04
N ASN A 140 8.86 2.20 3.35
CA ASN A 140 10.00 2.25 4.29
C ASN A 140 11.14 3.18 3.85
N GLY A 141 10.80 4.33 3.24
CA GLY A 141 11.78 5.29 2.72
C GLY A 141 12.31 4.97 1.31
N PHE A 142 11.99 3.80 0.76
CA PHE A 142 12.33 3.46 -0.63
C PHE A 142 11.27 4.03 -1.57
N ALA A 143 11.70 4.76 -2.59
CA ALA A 143 10.82 5.20 -3.67
C ALA A 143 10.34 3.98 -4.47
N VAL A 144 9.03 3.87 -4.66
CA VAL A 144 8.39 2.75 -5.39
C VAL A 144 7.34 3.33 -6.35
N SER A 145 6.93 2.56 -7.35
CA SER A 145 5.81 2.94 -8.22
C SER A 145 4.92 1.74 -8.44
N LEU A 146 3.99 1.52 -7.51
CA LEU A 146 3.07 0.38 -7.56
C LEU A 146 1.73 0.81 -8.13
N ASN A 147 1.35 0.20 -9.25
CA ASN A 147 0.03 0.34 -9.86
C ASN A 147 -0.74 -0.95 -9.53
N MET A 148 -1.77 -0.85 -8.69
CA MET A 148 -2.42 -1.99 -8.01
C MET A 148 -3.30 -2.90 -8.90
N ASN A 149 -3.00 -2.99 -10.20
CA ASN A 149 -3.75 -3.78 -11.16
C ASN A 149 -3.02 -5.08 -11.56
N THR A 150 -1.74 -5.21 -11.22
CA THR A 150 -0.89 -6.37 -11.53
C THR A 150 -0.52 -7.12 -10.24
N PRO A 151 -0.58 -8.47 -10.24
CA PRO A 151 -0.13 -9.26 -9.10
C PRO A 151 1.30 -8.89 -8.75
N THR A 152 1.54 -8.50 -7.50
CA THR A 152 2.79 -7.88 -7.07
C THR A 152 3.32 -8.55 -5.81
N ILE A 153 4.59 -8.93 -5.83
CA ILE A 153 5.35 -9.44 -4.70
C ILE A 153 6.27 -8.33 -4.20
N ILE A 154 6.24 -8.04 -2.91
CA ILE A 154 7.15 -7.09 -2.27
C ILE A 154 7.97 -7.82 -1.23
N ILE A 155 9.29 -7.74 -1.38
CA ILE A 155 10.26 -8.41 -0.53
C ILE A 155 11.20 -7.37 0.07
N VAL A 156 11.30 -7.35 1.40
CA VAL A 156 12.35 -6.61 2.10
C VAL A 156 13.42 -7.61 2.50
N HIS A 157 14.67 -7.37 2.12
CA HIS A 157 15.77 -8.30 2.31
C HIS A 157 17.08 -7.59 2.64
N GLN A 158 18.09 -8.35 3.07
CA GLN A 158 19.46 -7.88 3.11
C GLN A 158 20.09 -7.93 1.71
N ASP A 159 20.79 -6.88 1.30
CA ASP A 159 21.49 -6.78 0.01
C ASP A 159 22.75 -7.66 -0.01
N ILE A 160 22.58 -8.95 -0.30
CA ILE A 160 23.66 -9.94 -0.37
C ILE A 160 23.75 -10.58 -1.77
N PRO A 161 24.96 -10.97 -2.22
CA PRO A 161 25.12 -11.67 -3.48
C PRO A 161 24.24 -12.92 -3.57
N GLY A 162 23.57 -13.10 -4.71
CA GLY A 162 22.71 -14.27 -4.98
C GLY A 162 21.26 -14.14 -4.52
N MET A 163 20.89 -13.10 -3.74
CA MET A 163 19.52 -12.94 -3.25
C MET A 163 18.47 -12.91 -4.37
N ILE A 164 18.70 -12.10 -5.42
CA ILE A 164 17.81 -12.04 -6.59
C ILE A 164 17.67 -13.41 -7.24
N ALA A 165 18.78 -14.14 -7.39
CA ALA A 165 18.77 -15.46 -8.00
C ALA A 165 17.89 -16.43 -7.20
N LEU A 166 18.05 -16.50 -5.87
CA LEU A 166 17.25 -17.36 -4.99
C LEU A 166 15.74 -17.10 -5.14
N VAL A 167 15.34 -15.83 -5.17
CA VAL A 167 13.93 -15.45 -5.33
C VAL A 167 13.42 -15.83 -6.72
N THR A 168 14.14 -15.51 -7.78
CA THR A 168 13.73 -15.82 -9.16
C THR A 168 13.70 -17.32 -9.44
N GLU A 169 14.58 -18.10 -8.80
CA GLU A 169 14.61 -19.56 -8.92
C GLU A 169 13.37 -20.18 -8.25
N ALA A 170 12.97 -19.67 -7.09
CA ALA A 170 11.72 -20.08 -6.43
C ALA A 170 10.52 -19.80 -7.35
N LEU A 171 10.39 -18.61 -7.92
CA LEU A 171 9.31 -18.31 -8.88
C LEU A 171 9.34 -19.22 -10.10
N SER A 172 10.53 -19.48 -10.64
CA SER A 172 10.71 -20.34 -11.81
C SER A 172 10.30 -21.79 -11.55
N ARG A 173 10.49 -22.32 -10.33
CA ARG A 173 10.07 -23.69 -9.98
C ARG A 173 8.56 -23.91 -10.09
N TYR A 174 7.77 -22.85 -9.90
CA TYR A 174 6.31 -22.88 -10.04
C TYR A 174 5.84 -22.35 -11.41
N GLY A 175 6.77 -22.10 -12.35
CA GLY A 175 6.43 -21.61 -13.68
C GLY A 175 5.81 -20.20 -13.68
N ILE A 176 6.12 -19.37 -12.68
CA ILE A 176 5.62 -18.00 -12.58
C ILE A 176 6.55 -17.07 -13.35
N ASN A 177 5.99 -16.33 -14.31
CA ASN A 177 6.75 -15.40 -15.12
C ASN A 177 6.71 -13.98 -14.53
N ILE A 178 7.79 -13.24 -14.76
CA ILE A 178 8.02 -11.91 -14.18
C ILE A 178 7.77 -10.87 -15.27
N ALA A 179 6.73 -10.06 -15.10
CA ALA A 179 6.42 -8.95 -15.99
C ALA A 179 7.37 -7.78 -15.77
N GLN A 180 7.65 -7.47 -14.49
CA GLN A 180 8.56 -6.39 -14.11
C GLN A 180 9.22 -6.69 -12.77
N MET A 181 10.50 -6.35 -12.63
CA MET A 181 11.20 -6.39 -11.35
C MET A 181 11.93 -5.06 -11.12
N ASN A 182 11.75 -4.48 -9.93
CA ASN A 182 12.51 -3.32 -9.47
C ASN A 182 13.19 -3.67 -8.15
N VAL A 183 14.50 -3.43 -8.06
CA VAL A 183 15.28 -3.63 -6.83
C VAL A 183 15.92 -2.31 -6.45
N THR A 184 15.66 -1.84 -5.23
CA THR A 184 16.26 -0.62 -4.68
C THR A 184 16.95 -0.96 -3.37
N ARG A 185 18.20 -0.52 -3.22
CA ARG A 185 18.99 -0.70 -2.00
C ARG A 185 19.20 0.63 -1.30
N GLU A 186 19.27 0.59 0.03
CA GLU A 186 19.56 1.79 0.84
C GLU A 186 21.05 2.14 0.69
N LYS A 187 21.89 1.15 1.01
CA LYS A 187 23.32 1.11 0.74
C LYS A 187 23.74 -0.31 0.44
N ALA A 188 24.90 -0.47 -0.20
CA ALA A 188 25.45 -1.79 -0.48
C ALA A 188 25.65 -2.58 0.83
N GLY A 189 25.11 -3.81 0.88
CA GLY A 189 25.23 -4.70 2.05
C GLY A 189 24.19 -4.48 3.16
N GLU A 190 23.38 -3.41 3.08
CA GLU A 190 22.33 -3.10 4.06
C GLU A 190 20.97 -3.64 3.61
N LYS A 191 19.88 -2.90 3.82
CA LYS A 191 18.53 -3.31 3.40
C LYS A 191 18.27 -2.97 1.94
N ALA A 192 17.53 -3.84 1.28
CA ALA A 192 16.98 -3.62 -0.05
C ALA A 192 15.50 -4.04 -0.10
N ILE A 193 14.80 -3.43 -1.03
CA ILE A 193 13.43 -3.78 -1.41
C ILE A 193 13.44 -4.32 -2.84
N MET A 194 12.76 -5.45 -3.02
CA MET A 194 12.52 -6.06 -4.32
C MET A 194 11.02 -6.10 -4.55
N ILE A 195 10.60 -5.53 -5.68
CA ILE A 195 9.21 -5.48 -6.13
C ILE A 195 9.15 -6.27 -7.43
N ILE A 196 8.27 -7.27 -7.48
CA ILE A 196 8.12 -8.18 -8.62
C ILE A 196 6.66 -8.18 -9.04
N GLU A 197 6.37 -7.65 -10.22
CA GLU A 197 5.07 -7.84 -10.85
C GLU A 197 5.11 -9.13 -11.66
N VAL A 198 4.14 -10.01 -11.41
CA VAL A 198 4.03 -11.34 -12.02
C VAL A 198 2.72 -11.47 -12.79
N ASP A 199 2.67 -12.39 -13.74
CA ASP A 199 1.47 -12.61 -14.57
C ASP A 199 0.48 -13.63 -13.98
N SER A 200 0.85 -14.31 -12.90
CA SER A 200 0.00 -15.26 -12.17
C SER A 200 -0.57 -14.65 -10.89
N ARG A 201 -1.85 -14.92 -10.62
CA ARG A 201 -2.47 -14.67 -9.31
C ARG A 201 -2.28 -15.83 -8.32
N ASN A 202 -1.86 -16.98 -8.82
CA ASN A 202 -1.63 -18.18 -8.04
C ASN A 202 -0.13 -18.30 -7.78
N CYS A 203 0.34 -17.56 -6.77
CA CYS A 203 1.75 -17.57 -6.34
C CYS A 203 1.93 -18.10 -4.93
N ASP A 204 0.87 -18.58 -4.28
CA ASP A 204 0.86 -18.88 -2.85
C ASP A 204 1.96 -19.90 -2.47
N GLU A 205 2.16 -20.98 -3.24
CA GLU A 205 3.24 -21.94 -2.96
C GLU A 205 4.64 -21.34 -3.16
N ALA A 206 4.83 -20.53 -4.19
CA ALA A 206 6.09 -19.84 -4.45
C ALA A 206 6.42 -18.82 -3.34
N ILE A 207 5.40 -18.12 -2.83
CA ILE A 207 5.55 -17.18 -1.71
C ILE A 207 5.97 -17.91 -0.44
N GLU A 208 5.38 -19.06 -0.13
CA GLU A 208 5.77 -19.88 1.02
C GLU A 208 7.21 -20.39 0.91
N GLU A 209 7.66 -20.68 -0.30
CA GLU A 209 9.05 -21.05 -0.53
C GLU A 209 10.00 -19.86 -0.39
N ILE A 210 9.65 -18.71 -0.97
CA ILE A 210 10.42 -17.47 -0.85
C ILE A 210 10.57 -17.09 0.62
N ARG A 211 9.52 -17.18 1.43
CA ARG A 211 9.55 -16.89 2.88
C ARG A 211 10.60 -17.69 3.67
N LYS A 212 11.06 -18.83 3.14
CA LYS A 212 12.09 -19.68 3.77
C LYS A 212 13.51 -19.27 3.41
N ILE A 213 13.69 -18.35 2.46
CA ILE A 213 15.01 -17.86 2.04
C ILE A 213 15.64 -17.06 3.20
N PRO A 214 16.86 -17.41 3.65
CA PRO A 214 17.56 -16.66 4.68
C PRO A 214 17.76 -15.19 4.29
N HIS A 215 17.83 -14.29 5.29
CA HIS A 215 18.02 -12.84 5.09
C HIS A 215 16.86 -12.08 4.42
N LEU A 216 15.70 -12.73 4.25
CA LEU A 216 14.45 -12.01 4.01
C LEU A 216 13.89 -11.50 5.34
N HIS A 217 13.45 -10.25 5.35
CA HIS A 217 12.82 -9.61 6.49
C HIS A 217 11.30 -9.59 6.37
N ASN A 218 10.77 -9.46 5.15
CA ASN A 218 9.34 -9.47 4.89
C ASN A 218 9.03 -9.90 3.45
N VAL A 219 7.92 -10.60 3.24
CA VAL A 219 7.43 -11.07 1.93
C VAL A 219 5.91 -10.93 1.89
N ASN A 220 5.43 -10.00 1.08
CA ASN A 220 4.01 -9.73 0.87
C ASN A 220 3.62 -9.98 -0.59
N PHE A 221 2.42 -10.50 -0.81
CA PHE A 221 1.85 -10.72 -2.14
C PHE A 221 0.47 -10.06 -2.25
N PHE A 222 0.30 -9.27 -3.32
CA PHE A 222 -0.94 -8.57 -3.65
C PHE A 222 -1.49 -9.18 -4.96
N LYS A 223 -2.72 -9.69 -4.92
CA LYS A 223 -3.39 -10.38 -6.06
C LYS A 223 -4.07 -9.40 -7.02
#